data_AF-A0A2A4QU48-F1
#
_entry.id   AF-A0A2A4QU48-F1
#
_cell.length_a   1.000
_cell.length_b   1.000
_cell.length_c   1.000
_cell.angle_alpha   90.00
_cell.angle_beta   90.00
_cell.angle_gamma   90.00
#
_symmetry.space_group_name_H-M   'P 1'
#
loop_
_entity.id
_entity.type
_entity.pdbx_description
1 polymer ?
#
loop_
_entity_poly.entity_id
_entity_poly.type
_entity_poly.pdbx_seq_one_letter_code
_entity_poly.pdbx_strand_id
1 'polypeptide(L)'
;MEDTLEIEFQKAYAIANASTKKQPADIMLQLYACYKQATKGNNYLVYNDENDVKSAFKLNAWMQISNLSIDDAKKMYIRLVNEHITP
;
A
#
# COMPACT_ATOMS: atom_id res chain seq x y z
N MET A 1 16.95 -8.32 -11.13
CA MET A 1 16.31 -6.97 -11.11
C MET A 1 15.05 -6.95 -10.26
N GLU A 2 14.30 -8.06 -10.11
CA GLU A 2 13.23 -8.18 -9.10
C GLU A 2 13.74 -7.98 -7.66
N ASP A 3 14.94 -8.49 -7.35
CA ASP A 3 15.54 -8.35 -6.01
C ASP A 3 15.72 -6.89 -5.57
N THR A 4 16.07 -5.99 -6.49
CA THR A 4 16.29 -4.57 -6.16
C THR A 4 14.98 -3.88 -5.78
N LEU A 5 13.93 -4.09 -6.58
CA LEU A 5 12.60 -3.52 -6.32
C LEU A 5 12.01 -4.05 -5.02
N GLU A 6 12.19 -5.34 -4.73
CA GLU A 6 11.74 -5.93 -3.49
C GLU A 6 12.47 -5.32 -2.28
N ILE A 7 13.79 -5.17 -2.35
CA ILE A 7 14.58 -4.54 -1.28
C ILE A 7 14.13 -3.10 -1.05
N GLU A 8 13.88 -2.32 -2.09
CA GLU A 8 13.38 -0.94 -1.99
C GLU A 8 11.98 -0.89 -1.38
N PHE A 9 11.09 -1.79 -1.79
CA PHE A 9 9.74 -1.89 -1.25
C PHE A 9 9.77 -2.23 0.25
N GLN A 10 10.59 -3.20 0.68
CA GLN A 10 10.73 -3.54 2.10
C GLN A 10 11.32 -2.39 2.91
N LYS A 11 12.29 -1.65 2.37
CA LYS A 11 12.82 -0.43 3.01
C LYS A 11 11.75 0.64 3.17
N ALA A 12 10.98 0.92 2.12
CA ALA A 12 9.88 1.87 2.15
C ALA A 12 8.81 1.44 3.17
N TYR A 13 8.50 0.15 3.24
CA TYR A 13 7.58 -0.40 4.23
C TYR A 13 8.08 -0.18 5.66
N ALA A 14 9.37 -0.46 5.93
CA ALA A 14 9.96 -0.22 7.23
C ALA A 14 9.91 1.27 7.64
N ILE A 15 10.19 2.18 6.71
CA ILE A 15 10.11 3.64 6.93
C ILE A 15 8.66 4.05 7.26
N ALA A 16 7.69 3.59 6.46
CA ALA A 16 6.27 3.87 6.69
C ALA A 16 5.79 3.37 8.05
N ASN A 17 6.18 2.14 8.42
CA ASN A 17 5.77 1.52 9.67
C ASN A 17 6.42 2.16 10.90
N ALA A 18 7.62 2.72 10.77
CA ALA A 18 8.31 3.42 11.86
C ALA A 18 7.90 4.89 12.00
N SER A 19 7.19 5.46 11.01
CA SER A 19 6.85 6.88 11.01
C SER A 19 5.71 7.21 11.97
N THR A 20 5.87 8.29 12.73
CA THR A 20 4.83 8.86 13.60
C THR A 20 4.13 10.07 12.98
N LYS A 21 4.49 10.42 11.73
CA LYS A 21 3.95 11.57 11.01
C LYS A 21 2.50 11.30 10.61
N LYS A 22 1.57 12.11 11.13
CA LYS A 22 0.16 12.01 10.74
C LYS A 22 -0.01 12.36 9.27
N GLN A 23 -0.64 11.46 8.53
CA GLN A 23 -0.99 11.66 7.13
C GLN A 23 -2.49 11.88 6.97
N PRO A 24 -2.90 12.61 5.91
CA PRO A 24 -4.27 12.60 5.44
C PRO A 24 -4.80 11.17 5.20
N ALA A 25 -6.10 10.97 5.40
CA ALA A 25 -6.72 9.65 5.34
C ALA A 25 -6.66 9.02 3.93
N ASP A 26 -6.73 9.84 2.89
CA ASP A 26 -6.56 9.45 1.48
C ASP A 26 -5.15 8.88 1.22
N ILE A 27 -4.10 9.51 1.76
CA ILE A 27 -2.73 8.99 1.64
C ILE A 27 -2.59 7.64 2.35
N MET A 28 -3.19 7.49 3.54
CA MET A 28 -3.19 6.21 4.24
C MET A 28 -3.93 5.11 3.46
N LEU A 29 -5.04 5.44 2.81
CA LEU A 29 -5.79 4.51 1.95
C LEU A 29 -4.99 4.10 0.71
N GLN A 30 -4.29 5.05 0.07
CA GLN A 30 -3.42 4.76 -1.06
C GLN A 30 -2.25 3.86 -0.69
N LEU A 31 -1.58 4.13 0.44
CA LEU A 31 -0.51 3.28 0.98
C LEU A 31 -1.02 1.86 1.28
N TYR A 32 -2.19 1.75 1.92
CA TYR A 32 -2.82 0.46 2.18
C TYR A 32 -3.11 -0.30 0.88
N ALA A 33 -3.77 0.34 -0.09
CA ALA A 33 -4.11 -0.26 -1.37
C ALA A 33 -2.87 -0.78 -2.09
N CYS A 34 -1.84 0.07 -2.24
CA CYS A 34 -0.59 -0.31 -2.90
C CYS A 34 0.10 -1.47 -2.19
N TYR A 35 0.15 -1.47 -0.85
CA TYR A 35 0.73 -2.58 -0.08
C TYR A 35 -0.02 -3.90 -0.30
N LYS A 36 -1.36 -3.87 -0.26
CA LYS A 36 -2.17 -5.07 -0.49
C LYS A 36 -2.03 -5.57 -1.92
N GLN A 37 -2.02 -4.68 -2.92
CA GLN A 37 -1.80 -5.06 -4.31
C GLN A 37 -0.39 -5.63 -4.54
N ALA A 38 0.64 -5.01 -3.96
CA ALA A 38 2.02 -5.49 -4.04
C ALA A 38 2.25 -6.86 -3.40
N THR A 39 1.47 -7.23 -2.38
CA THR A 39 1.67 -8.47 -1.61
C THR A 39 0.68 -9.58 -1.94
N LYS A 40 -0.50 -9.23 -2.45
CA LYS A 40 -1.62 -10.16 -2.68
C LYS A 40 -2.23 -10.06 -4.08
N GLY A 41 -1.83 -9.08 -4.90
CA GLY A 41 -2.47 -8.82 -6.20
C GLY A 41 -3.98 -8.63 -6.05
N ASN A 42 -4.76 -9.15 -6.99
CA ASN A 42 -6.23 -9.08 -6.97
C ASN A 42 -6.89 -10.16 -6.08
N ASN A 43 -6.17 -10.73 -5.11
CA ASN A 43 -6.72 -11.75 -4.22
C ASN A 43 -7.49 -11.13 -3.04
N TYR A 44 -8.69 -10.63 -3.33
CA TYR A 44 -9.56 -9.99 -2.34
C TYR A 44 -10.15 -10.96 -1.32
N LEU A 45 -10.09 -12.27 -1.55
CA LEU A 45 -10.56 -13.27 -0.58
C LEU A 45 -9.75 -13.26 0.73
N VAL A 46 -8.55 -12.69 0.71
CA VAL A 46 -7.69 -12.49 1.89
C VAL A 46 -8.15 -11.29 2.73
N TYR A 47 -9.14 -10.52 2.25
CA TYR A 47 -9.75 -9.46 3.00
C TYR A 47 -10.61 -10.05 4.11
N ASN A 48 -10.14 -9.94 5.36
CA ASN A 48 -10.94 -10.29 6.53
C ASN A 48 -11.79 -9.08 6.90
N ASP A 49 -13.09 -9.21 6.74
CA ASP A 49 -14.04 -8.12 6.89
C ASP A 49 -14.29 -7.85 8.38
N GLU A 50 -13.74 -6.75 8.88
CA GLU A 50 -14.26 -6.11 10.10
C GLU A 50 -15.47 -5.29 9.65
N ASN A 51 -16.69 -5.62 10.11
CA ASN A 51 -17.96 -4.97 9.73
C ASN A 51 -18.01 -3.47 10.11
N ASP A 52 -17.16 -2.66 9.49
CA ASP A 52 -16.99 -1.24 9.72
C ASP A 52 -16.72 -0.46 8.43
N VAL A 53 -16.97 0.85 8.50
CA VAL A 53 -16.88 1.75 7.35
C VAL A 53 -15.44 1.94 6.88
N LYS A 54 -14.45 1.90 7.79
CA LYS A 54 -13.03 2.07 7.43
C LYS A 54 -12.54 0.88 6.60
N SER A 55 -13.01 -0.31 6.96
CA SER A 55 -12.78 -1.55 6.26
C SER A 55 -13.35 -1.49 4.83
N ALA A 56 -14.60 -1.04 4.67
CA ALA A 56 -15.16 -0.80 3.33
C ALA A 56 -14.32 0.17 2.47
N PHE A 57 -13.81 1.27 3.05
CA PHE A 57 -12.92 2.20 2.34
C PHE A 57 -11.58 1.57 1.91
N LYS A 58 -10.99 0.75 2.78
CA LYS A 58 -9.75 0.01 2.49
C LYS A 58 -9.93 -0.96 1.31
N LEU A 59 -11.02 -1.73 1.32
CA LEU A 59 -11.33 -2.67 0.24
C LEU A 59 -11.59 -1.92 -1.06
N ASN A 60 -12.35 -0.83 -1.03
CA ASN A 60 -12.61 0.01 -2.19
C ASN A 60 -11.31 0.58 -2.80
N ALA A 61 -10.45 1.17 -1.97
CA ALA A 61 -9.17 1.70 -2.44
C ALA A 61 -8.28 0.62 -3.09
N TRP A 62 -8.27 -0.59 -2.53
CA TRP A 62 -7.54 -1.71 -3.13
C TRP A 62 -8.15 -2.16 -4.47
N MET A 63 -9.47 -2.27 -4.58
CA MET A 63 -10.15 -2.61 -5.83
C MET A 63 -9.93 -1.57 -6.93
N GLN A 64 -9.84 -0.28 -6.58
CA GLN A 64 -9.61 0.81 -7.53
C GLN A 64 -8.29 0.72 -8.29
N ILE A 65 -7.28 0.06 -7.71
CA ILE A 65 -5.96 -0.12 -8.34
C ILE A 65 -5.72 -1.55 -8.86
N SER A 66 -6.79 -2.32 -9.04
CA SER A 66 -6.75 -3.72 -9.48
C SER A 66 -6.09 -3.97 -10.85
N ASN A 67 -5.93 -2.91 -11.64
CA ASN A 67 -5.24 -2.92 -12.93
C ASN A 67 -3.72 -2.83 -12.79
N LEU A 68 -3.18 -2.50 -11.61
CA LEU A 68 -1.74 -2.44 -11.39
C LEU A 68 -1.15 -3.84 -11.22
N SER A 69 -0.01 -4.07 -11.86
CA SER A 69 0.83 -5.23 -11.57
C SER A 69 1.39 -5.14 -10.15
N ILE A 70 1.87 -6.27 -9.62
CA ILE A 70 2.54 -6.30 -8.31
C ILE A 70 3.72 -5.32 -8.29
N ASP A 71 4.54 -5.30 -9.34
CA ASP A 71 5.70 -4.42 -9.43
C ASP A 71 5.32 -2.95 -9.52
N ASP A 72 4.26 -2.61 -10.26
CA ASP A 72 3.79 -1.23 -10.34
C ASP A 72 3.20 -0.76 -9.01
N ALA A 73 2.52 -1.65 -8.28
CA ALA A 73 2.05 -1.37 -6.93
C ALA A 73 3.23 -1.14 -5.95
N LYS A 74 4.32 -1.92 -6.05
CA LYS A 74 5.55 -1.69 -5.28
C LYS A 74 6.17 -0.33 -5.59
N LYS A 75 6.33 0.01 -6.87
CA LYS A 75 6.87 1.32 -7.31
C LYS A 75 6.02 2.48 -6.81
N MET A 76 4.69 2.36 -6.91
CA MET A 76 3.76 3.37 -6.42
C MET A 76 3.84 3.52 -4.90
N TYR A 77 3.93 2.41 -4.15
CA TYR A 77 4.13 2.44 -2.71
C TYR A 77 5.43 3.17 -2.32
N ILE A 78 6.55 2.83 -2.96
CA ILE A 78 7.85 3.48 -2.73
C ILE A 78 7.75 4.99 -2.98
N ARG A 79 7.10 5.41 -4.08
CA ARG A 79 6.88 6.82 -4.39
C ARG A 79 6.08 7.54 -3.30
N LEU A 80 4.96 6.97 -2.87
CA LEU A 80 4.10 7.57 -1.83
C LEU A 80 4.83 7.71 -0.49
N VAL A 81 5.64 6.72 -0.11
CA VAL A 81 6.45 6.79 1.10
C VAL A 81 7.48 7.91 1.00
N ASN A 82 8.18 8.01 -0.13
CA ASN A 82 9.17 9.06 -0.35
C ASN A 82 8.57 10.47 -0.36
N GLU A 83 7.35 10.63 -0.87
CA GLU A 83 6.69 11.93 -0.99
C GLU A 83 6.09 12.41 0.34
N HIS A 84 5.55 11.49 1.15
CA HIS A 84 4.74 11.87 2.31
C HIS A 84 5.33 11.48 3.67
N ILE A 85 6.13 10.42 3.74
CA ILE A 85 6.58 9.81 4.99
C ILE A 85 8.04 10.11 5.30
N THR A 86 8.92 9.94 4.31
CA THR A 86 10.36 10.13 4.47
C THR A 86 10.65 11.53 5.06
N PRO A 87 11.62 11.66 5.99
CA PRO A 87 11.99 12.94 6.60
C PRO A 87 12.41 14.00 5.59
#